data_AF-A0A1F2U915-F1
#
_entry.id   AF-A0A1F2U915-F1
#
_cell.length_a   1.000
_cell.length_b   1.000
_cell.length_c   1.000
_cell.angle_alpha   90.00
_cell.angle_beta   90.00
_cell.angle_gamma   90.00
#
_symmetry.space_group_name_H-M   'P 1'
#
loop_
_entity.id
_entity.type
_entity.pdbx_description
1 polymer ?
#
loop_
_entity_poly.entity_id
_entity_poly.type
_entity_poly.pdbx_seq_one_letter_code
_entity_poly.pdbx_strand_id
1 'polypeptide(L)'
;MSPNLEKVLKELEKYEHPLFHFSAREKGEAVEVIIDFRNKDLGLHTYYYEIHPRDLAHPQFPWTFQRQFYDCMHDYLIEMFTRTPQMK
;
A
#
# COMPACT_ATOMS: atom_id res chain seq x y z
N MET A 1 -17.01 -10.61 -1.74
CA MET A 1 -15.82 -9.83 -2.13
C MET A 1 -16.18 -9.06 -3.39
N SER A 2 -15.98 -7.75 -3.42
CA SER A 2 -16.26 -6.93 -4.59
C SER A 2 -15.28 -7.23 -5.72
N PRO A 3 -15.68 -7.07 -7.00
CA PRO A 3 -14.78 -7.24 -8.14
C PRO A 3 -13.55 -6.33 -8.05
N ASN A 4 -13.71 -5.15 -7.46
CA ASN A 4 -12.65 -4.19 -7.22
C ASN A 4 -11.63 -4.71 -6.20
N LEU A 5 -12.08 -5.24 -5.06
CA LEU A 5 -11.19 -5.84 -4.06
C LEU A 5 -10.47 -7.07 -4.64
N GLU A 6 -11.16 -7.94 -5.37
CA GLU A 6 -10.54 -9.07 -6.07
C GLU A 6 -9.43 -8.65 -7.03
N LYS A 7 -9.66 -7.58 -7.79
CA LYS A 7 -8.67 -7.05 -8.74
C LYS A 7 -7.42 -6.55 -8.01
N VAL A 8 -7.59 -5.82 -6.90
CA VAL A 8 -6.47 -5.33 -6.09
C VAL A 8 -5.71 -6.48 -5.46
N LEU A 9 -6.40 -7.45 -4.85
CA LEU A 9 -5.76 -8.60 -4.20
C LEU A 9 -4.91 -9.41 -5.20
N LYS A 10 -5.41 -9.64 -6.42
CA LYS A 10 -4.66 -10.33 -7.49
C LYS A 10 -3.39 -9.60 -7.92
N GLU A 11 -3.41 -8.26 -7.92
CA GLU A 11 -2.18 -7.49 -8.18
C GLU A 11 -1.25 -7.53 -6.97
N LEU A 12 -1.79 -7.41 -5.75
CA LEU A 12 -1.02 -7.39 -4.51
C LEU A 12 -0.30 -8.72 -4.24
N GLU A 13 -0.89 -9.85 -4.63
CA GLU A 13 -0.30 -11.21 -4.55
C GLU A 13 1.01 -11.35 -5.33
N LYS A 14 1.30 -10.45 -6.27
CA LYS A 14 2.56 -10.43 -7.04
C LYS A 14 3.73 -9.88 -6.24
N TYR A 15 3.48 -9.34 -5.05
CA TYR A 15 4.49 -8.68 -4.21
C TYR A 15 4.71 -9.47 -2.93
N GLU A 16 5.97 -9.82 -2.69
CA GLU A 16 6.43 -10.34 -1.41
C GLU A 16 7.51 -9.43 -0.85
N HIS A 17 7.46 -9.17 0.46
CA HIS A 17 8.47 -8.37 1.12
C HIS A 17 8.86 -8.98 2.48
N PRO A 18 10.17 -9.04 2.82
CA PRO A 18 10.63 -9.63 4.07
C PRO A 18 10.24 -8.81 5.31
N LEU A 19 10.02 -7.50 5.17
CA LEU A 19 9.67 -6.61 6.29
C LEU A 19 8.17 -6.34 6.40
N PHE A 20 7.42 -6.47 5.30
CA PHE A 20 6.03 -6.02 5.21
C PHE A 20 5.09 -7.17 4.90
N HIS A 21 3.90 -7.10 5.48
CA HIS A 21 2.72 -7.82 5.08
C HIS A 21 1.81 -6.86 4.32
N PHE A 22 1.32 -7.30 3.17
CA PHE A 22 0.42 -6.52 2.33
C PHE A 22 -0.96 -7.15 2.35
N SER A 23 -1.99 -6.35 2.59
CA SER A 23 -3.38 -6.77 2.49
C SER A 23 -4.26 -5.66 1.94
N ALA A 24 -5.51 -5.95 1.64
CA ALA A 24 -6.47 -4.94 1.19
C ALA A 24 -7.87 -5.23 1.74
N ARG A 25 -8.68 -4.18 1.90
CA ARG A 25 -10.08 -4.29 2.31
C ARG A 25 -10.96 -3.30 1.55
N GLU A 26 -12.26 -3.57 1.54
CA GLU A 26 -13.26 -2.64 1.02
C GLU A 26 -13.37 -1.41 1.91
N LYS A 27 -13.50 -0.23 1.29
CA LYS A 27 -13.73 1.04 1.96
C LYS A 27 -14.70 1.90 1.15
N GLY A 28 -16.00 1.68 1.38
CA GLY A 28 -17.04 2.28 0.54
C GLY A 28 -16.94 1.75 -0.90
N GLU A 29 -16.80 2.67 -1.86
CA GLU A 29 -16.56 2.30 -3.27
C GLU A 29 -15.08 2.07 -3.59
N ALA A 30 -14.18 2.54 -2.72
CA ALA A 30 -12.75 2.39 -2.87
C ALA A 30 -12.24 1.06 -2.28
N VAL A 31 -11.00 0.72 -2.63
CA VAL A 31 -10.25 -0.35 -1.97
C VAL A 31 -9.12 0.28 -1.18
N GLU A 32 -9.00 -0.05 0.10
CA GLU A 32 -7.90 0.39 0.95
C GLU A 32 -6.84 -0.70 0.99
N VAL A 33 -5.61 -0.34 0.60
CA VAL A 33 -4.43 -1.19 0.72
C VAL A 33 -3.76 -0.90 2.05
N ILE A 34 -3.31 -1.96 2.70
CA ILE A 34 -2.74 -1.98 4.04
C ILE A 34 -1.32 -2.51 3.92
N ILE A 35 -0.35 -1.68 4.29
CA ILE A 35 1.07 -2.04 4.37
C ILE A 35 1.46 -2.09 5.83
N ASP A 36 1.82 -3.28 6.30
CA ASP A 36 1.94 -3.54 7.71
C ASP A 36 3.28 -4.18 8.06
N PHE A 37 3.98 -3.63 9.06
CA PHE A 37 5.30 -4.18 9.42
C PHE A 37 5.14 -5.53 10.12
N ARG A 38 5.93 -6.52 9.72
CA ARG A 38 5.82 -7.89 10.25
C ARG A 38 6.20 -7.99 11.72
N ASN A 39 7.22 -7.24 12.16
CA ASN A 39 7.61 -7.21 13.58
C ASN A 39 6.82 -6.15 14.36
N LYS A 40 5.83 -6.59 15.14
CA LYS A 40 4.99 -5.69 15.93
C LYS A 40 5.67 -5.07 17.13
N ASP A 41 6.78 -5.64 17.58
CA ASP A 41 7.47 -5.18 18.79
C ASP A 41 8.15 -3.81 18.60
N LEU A 42 8.35 -3.40 17.34
CA LEU A 42 8.93 -2.09 17.01
C LEU A 42 7.92 -0.93 17.13
N GLY A 43 6.63 -1.22 17.35
CA GLY A 43 5.60 -0.18 17.49
C GLY A 43 5.41 0.71 16.26
N LEU A 44 5.77 0.21 15.08
CA LEU A 44 5.63 0.94 13.82
C LEU A 44 4.15 1.04 13.43
N HIS A 45 3.78 2.19 12.88
CA HIS A 45 2.41 2.42 12.43
C HIS A 45 2.13 1.64 11.13
N THR A 46 0.89 1.20 10.96
CA THR A 46 0.42 0.60 9.70
C THR A 46 0.13 1.72 8.71
N TYR A 47 0.58 1.57 7.47
CA TYR A 47 0.32 2.53 6.40
C TYR A 47 -0.89 2.11 5.59
N TYR A 48 -1.75 3.06 5.26
CA TYR A 48 -3.00 2.85 4.54
C TYR A 48 -3.08 3.80 3.36
N TYR A 49 -3.48 3.31 2.19
CA TYR A 49 -3.82 4.17 1.07
C TYR A 49 -5.02 3.63 0.31
N GLU A 50 -5.76 4.53 -0.33
CA GLU A 50 -6.99 4.21 -1.05
C GLU A 50 -6.76 4.17 -2.56
N ILE A 51 -7.45 3.26 -3.21
CA ILE A 51 -7.54 3.15 -4.66
C ILE A 51 -8.99 3.40 -5.04
N HIS A 52 -9.22 4.51 -5.75
CA HIS A 52 -10.56 4.89 -6.16
C HIS A 52 -11.05 4.06 -7.36
N PRO A 53 -12.38 3.89 -7.52
CA PRO A 53 -12.98 3.18 -8.66
C PRO A 53 -12.45 3.61 -10.03
N ARG A 54 -12.18 4.92 -10.19
CA ARG A 54 -11.66 5.48 -11.45
C ARG A 54 -10.27 4.94 -11.81
N ASP A 55 -9.42 4.72 -10.81
CA ASP A 55 -8.05 4.23 -10.99
C ASP A 55 -8.09 2.73 -11.26
N LEU A 56 -9.00 2.01 -10.60
CA LEU A 56 -9.29 0.60 -10.87
C LEU A 56 -9.84 0.38 -12.27
N ALA A 57 -10.63 1.31 -12.80
CA ALA A 57 -11.18 1.24 -14.16
C ALA A 57 -10.14 1.59 -15.24
N HIS A 58 -8.97 2.11 -14.87
CA HIS A 58 -7.97 2.55 -15.83
C HIS A 58 -7.39 1.36 -16.64
N PRO A 59 -7.26 1.46 -17.97
CA PRO A 59 -6.74 0.37 -18.81
C PRO A 59 -5.33 -0.09 -18.43
N GLN A 60 -4.52 0.83 -17.90
CA GLN A 60 -3.16 0.54 -17.44
C GLN A 60 -3.09 0.34 -15.91
N PHE A 61 -4.19 -0.08 -15.28
CA PHE A 61 -4.27 -0.25 -13.82
C PHE A 61 -3.06 -1.00 -13.23
N PRO A 62 -2.58 -2.14 -13.78
CA PRO A 62 -1.43 -2.84 -13.18
C PRO A 62 -0.18 -1.96 -13.08
N TRP A 63 0.09 -1.13 -14.09
CA TRP A 63 1.25 -0.24 -14.10
C TRP A 63 1.06 0.95 -13.16
N THR A 64 -0.12 1.58 -13.15
CA THR A 64 -0.40 2.69 -12.24
C THR A 64 -0.44 2.23 -10.78
N PHE A 65 -0.97 1.02 -10.52
CA PHE A 65 -0.95 0.37 -9.21
C PHE A 65 0.48 0.13 -8.75
N GLN A 66 1.32 -0.49 -9.59
CA GLN A 66 2.73 -0.74 -9.25
C GLN A 66 3.46 0.55 -8.89
N ARG A 67 3.30 1.59 -9.72
CA ARG A 67 3.92 2.89 -9.46
C ARG A 67 3.45 3.47 -8.12
N GLN A 68 2.14 3.55 -7.90
CA GLN A 68 1.58 4.07 -6.66
C GLN A 68 2.04 3.26 -5.44
N PHE A 69 2.08 1.93 -5.55
CA PHE A 69 2.52 1.04 -4.49
C PHE A 69 3.99 1.29 -4.10
N TYR A 70 4.87 1.45 -5.10
CA TYR A 70 6.28 1.79 -4.86
C TYR A 70 6.46 3.18 -4.27
N ASP A 71 5.70 4.17 -4.76
CA ASP A 71 5.72 5.53 -4.21
C ASP A 71 5.29 5.51 -2.73
N CYS A 72 4.20 4.80 -2.39
CA CYS A 72 3.76 4.63 -0.99
C CYS A 72 4.79 3.92 -0.11
N MET A 73 5.43 2.86 -0.62
CA MET A 73 6.49 2.18 0.12
C MET A 73 7.71 3.07 0.35
N HIS A 74 8.09 3.85 -0.66
CA HIS A 74 9.18 4.82 -0.55
C HIS A 74 8.85 5.84 0.53
N ASP A 75 7.67 6.47 0.48
CA ASP A 75 7.25 7.48 1.44
C ASP A 75 7.23 6.92 2.86
N TYR A 76 6.70 5.71 3.05
CA TYR A 76 6.71 5.03 4.34
C TYR A 76 8.15 4.84 4.89
N LEU A 77 9.09 4.41 4.05
CA LEU A 77 10.49 4.23 4.46
C LEU A 77 11.16 5.57 4.82
N ILE A 78 10.85 6.64 4.08
CA ILE A 78 11.35 7.98 4.36
C ILE A 78 10.76 8.53 5.67
N GLU A 79 9.48 8.31 5.94
CA GLU A 79 8.82 8.72 7.18
C GLU A 79 9.40 8.03 8.43
N MET A 80 10.00 6.85 8.26
CA MET A 80 10.64 6.12 9.36
C MET A 80 12.00 6.67 9.80
N PHE A 81 12.55 7.69 9.16
CA PHE A 81 13.80 8.30 9.63
C PHE A 81 13.62 8.92 11.03
N THR A 82 14.34 8.39 12.02
CA THR A 82 14.37 8.95 13.38
C THR A 82 15.21 10.22 13.49
N ARG A 83 16.04 10.49 12.47
CA ARG A 83 16.86 11.69 12.32
C ARG A 83 17.00 12.00 10.84
N THR A 84 16.73 13.24 10.45
CA THR A 84 16.97 13.74 9.10
C THR A 84 17.86 14.99 9.16
N PRO A 85 18.58 15.35 8.08
CA PRO A 85 19.37 16.58 8.05
C PRO A 85 18.56 17.87 8.26
N GLN A 86 17.23 17.81 8.06
CA GLN A 86 16.33 18.94 8.29
C GLN A 86 15.92 19.10 9.76
N MET A 87 16.10 18.06 10.59
CA MET A 87 15.86 18.13 12.02
C MET A 87 17.03 18.88 12.69
N LYS A 88 16.76 20.11 13.14
CA LYS A 88 17.71 20.92 13.92
C LYS A 88 17.89 20.35 15.33
#